data_AF-A0A1Q9F6V5-F1
#
_entry.id   AF-A0A1Q9F6V5-F1
#
_cell.length_a   1.000
_cell.length_b   1.000
_cell.length_c   1.000
_cell.angle_alpha   90.00
_cell.angle_beta   90.00
_cell.angle_gamma   90.00
#
_symmetry.space_group_name_H-M   'P 1'
#
loop_
_entity.id
_entity.type
_entity.pdbx_description
1 polymer ?
#
loop_
_entity_poly.entity_id
_entity_poly.type
_entity_poly.pdbx_seq_one_letter_code
_entity_poly.pdbx_strand_id
1 'polypeptide(L)'
;MTVVTTVSLRHLSGELIRQFAKELPTLQGTSVPRDSRAAVPKRQKRSIFVGFLRKDIYTSKDAAAWRYILKEMIANVQTETPKEMLDFLLPKDSPLLRKWMDKAVADGRPKSTASVGKTAADLEWQLHSAQLRETLGISVSSKIWTGKSSFKGWGLSLTDRVQDALDVTAANILSRKVKNTSAHLLNTVIDVSQSITRGTCTKQSGVHPCFTTSSELYSYREDRLILAIEMLAILGYPREMIIPEDFTNRQLKRLVGNTISLPCLGMMFWSFQVMRRRAFEAPAEMGGN
;
A
#
# COMPACT_ATOMS: atom_id res chain seq x y z
N MET A 1 -7.43 -28.05 -21.60
CA MET A 1 -6.91 -27.37 -20.39
C MET A 1 -5.56 -27.95 -19.97
N THR A 2 -4.56 -27.14 -19.61
CA THR A 2 -3.28 -27.60 -19.04
C THR A 2 -3.23 -26.77 -17.79
N VAL A 3 -3.74 -27.37 -16.74
CA VAL A 3 -3.91 -26.68 -15.48
C VAL A 3 -2.56 -26.78 -14.78
N VAL A 4 -1.82 -25.68 -14.73
CA VAL A 4 -0.78 -25.56 -13.71
C VAL A 4 -1.48 -24.99 -12.48
N THR A 5 -1.85 -25.88 -11.57
CA THR A 5 -2.55 -25.50 -10.34
C THR A 5 -1.57 -24.97 -9.30
N THR A 6 -1.86 -23.81 -8.72
CA THR A 6 -1.49 -23.46 -7.34
C THR A 6 -2.66 -22.66 -6.76
N VAL A 7 -3.31 -23.17 -5.71
CA VAL A 7 -4.61 -22.69 -5.18
C VAL A 7 -4.46 -21.83 -3.93
N SER A 8 -4.97 -20.58 -3.95
CA SER A 8 -5.25 -19.76 -2.75
C SER A 8 -6.69 -19.33 -2.72
N LEU A 9 -7.38 -19.66 -1.64
CA LEU A 9 -8.78 -19.31 -1.44
C LEU A 9 -8.86 -18.31 -0.28
N ARG A 10 -9.25 -17.08 -0.62
CA ARG A 10 -9.93 -16.17 0.32
C ARG A 10 -11.17 -15.66 -0.42
N HIS A 11 -12.35 -16.00 0.08
CA HIS A 11 -13.69 -15.56 -0.39
C HIS A 11 -14.33 -16.38 -1.53
N LEU A 12 -14.44 -17.69 -1.37
CA LEU A 12 -15.45 -18.47 -2.08
C LEU A 12 -16.36 -19.15 -1.06
N SER A 13 -17.67 -19.17 -1.33
CA SER A 13 -18.66 -19.89 -0.53
C SER A 13 -18.27 -21.37 -0.44
N GLY A 14 -18.69 -22.03 0.65
CA GLY A 14 -18.28 -23.41 0.97
C GLY A 14 -18.60 -24.47 -0.10
N GLU A 15 -19.37 -24.10 -1.12
CA GLU A 15 -19.81 -24.96 -2.22
C GLU A 15 -18.74 -25.08 -3.32
N LEU A 16 -18.05 -23.99 -3.68
CA LEU A 16 -16.97 -24.02 -4.68
C LEU A 16 -15.75 -24.81 -4.19
N ILE A 17 -15.49 -24.81 -2.89
CA ILE A 17 -14.39 -25.57 -2.26
C ILE A 17 -14.63 -27.08 -2.40
N ARG A 18 -15.89 -27.54 -2.28
CA ARG A 18 -16.25 -28.96 -2.41
C ARG A 18 -16.16 -29.45 -3.85
N GLN A 19 -16.40 -28.57 -4.82
CA GLN A 19 -16.29 -28.88 -6.24
C GLN A 19 -14.83 -29.07 -6.66
N PHE A 20 -13.93 -28.18 -6.22
CA PHE A 20 -12.48 -28.30 -6.50
C PHE A 20 -11.81 -29.48 -5.79
N ALA A 21 -12.32 -29.91 -4.62
CA ALA A 21 -11.77 -31.05 -3.89
C ALA A 21 -12.08 -32.41 -4.53
N LYS A 22 -13.13 -32.51 -5.37
CA LYS A 22 -13.49 -33.75 -6.08
C LYS A 22 -12.61 -34.04 -7.30
N GLU A 23 -11.88 -33.04 -7.81
CA GLU A 23 -11.12 -33.16 -9.07
C GLU A 23 -9.60 -33.32 -8.89
N LEU A 24 -9.09 -33.39 -7.65
CA LEU A 24 -7.67 -33.61 -7.39
C LEU A 24 -7.37 -35.12 -7.19
N PRO A 25 -6.32 -35.69 -7.82
CA PRO A 25 -5.92 -37.06 -7.56
C PRO A 25 -5.47 -37.23 -6.12
N THR A 26 -5.99 -38.26 -5.46
CA THR A 26 -5.70 -38.64 -4.07
C THR A 26 -4.21 -38.96 -3.92
N LEU A 27 -3.43 -38.07 -3.33
CA LEU A 27 -2.11 -38.42 -2.81
C LEU A 27 -2.31 -39.18 -1.49
N GLN A 28 -2.35 -40.51 -1.58
CA GLN A 28 -2.33 -41.40 -0.42
C GLN A 28 -0.92 -41.53 0.16
N GLY A 29 -0.84 -41.54 1.49
CA GLY A 29 0.14 -42.35 2.22
C GLY A 29 1.27 -41.61 2.92
N THR A 30 1.02 -41.15 4.16
CA THR A 30 1.88 -41.44 5.31
C THR A 30 1.08 -41.19 6.59
N SER A 31 0.76 -42.26 7.32
CA SER A 31 0.17 -42.22 8.66
C SER A 31 1.20 -41.72 9.67
N VAL A 32 0.92 -40.59 10.32
CA VAL A 32 1.72 -40.11 11.47
C VAL A 32 1.05 -40.61 12.77
N PRO A 33 1.80 -41.22 13.70
CA PRO A 33 1.26 -41.71 14.97
C PRO A 33 0.68 -40.58 15.82
N ARG A 34 -0.49 -40.83 16.42
CA ARG A 34 -1.06 -40.00 17.47
C ARG A 34 -0.28 -40.25 18.77
N ASP A 35 0.70 -39.40 19.06
CA ASP A 35 0.84 -38.81 20.40
C ASP A 35 2.03 -37.85 20.49
N SER A 36 1.71 -36.60 20.79
CA SER A 36 2.47 -35.67 21.66
C SER A 36 1.96 -34.26 21.42
N ARG A 37 1.69 -33.55 22.51
CA ARG A 37 1.32 -32.12 22.53
C ARG A 37 2.52 -31.28 22.07
N ALA A 38 2.81 -31.29 20.77
CA ALA A 38 3.74 -30.37 20.14
C ALA A 38 3.03 -29.03 19.90
N ALA A 39 3.71 -27.93 20.22
CA ALA A 39 3.24 -26.58 19.98
C ALA A 39 2.66 -26.44 18.57
N VAL A 40 1.41 -25.98 18.47
CA VAL A 40 0.75 -25.73 17.19
C VAL A 40 1.64 -24.80 16.37
N PRO A 41 2.23 -25.27 15.24
CA PRO A 41 3.15 -24.44 14.48
C PRO A 41 2.38 -23.22 13.96
N LYS A 42 2.93 -22.02 14.18
CA LYS A 42 2.38 -20.77 13.64
C LYS A 42 2.09 -20.97 12.16
N ARG A 43 0.80 -20.89 11.81
CA ARG A 43 0.28 -21.17 10.46
C ARG A 43 1.05 -20.32 9.44
N GLN A 44 1.99 -20.94 8.74
CA GLN A 44 2.87 -20.28 7.79
C GLN A 44 2.00 -19.68 6.68
N LYS A 45 2.01 -18.35 6.54
CA LYS A 45 1.25 -17.66 5.49
C LYS A 45 1.81 -18.13 4.14
N ARG A 46 0.99 -18.83 3.36
CA ARG A 46 1.34 -19.25 1.99
C ARG A 46 0.85 -18.18 1.01
N SER A 47 1.78 -17.59 0.27
CA SER A 47 1.49 -16.65 -0.82
C SER A 47 1.35 -17.43 -2.13
N ILE A 48 0.43 -17.00 -3.00
CA ILE A 48 0.06 -17.76 -4.20
C ILE A 48 -0.11 -16.83 -5.38
N PHE A 49 0.44 -17.28 -6.49
CA PHE A 49 0.51 -16.56 -7.74
C PHE A 49 -0.18 -17.41 -8.79
N VAL A 50 -1.22 -16.85 -9.41
CA VAL A 50 -1.99 -17.53 -10.45
C VAL A 50 -1.66 -16.86 -11.78
N GLY A 51 -1.05 -17.62 -12.69
CA GLY A 51 -0.78 -17.18 -14.06
C GLY A 51 -1.71 -17.92 -15.01
N PHE A 52 -2.50 -17.18 -15.80
CA PHE A 52 -3.30 -17.75 -16.87
C PHE A 52 -2.53 -17.63 -18.18
N LEU A 53 -2.06 -18.76 -18.69
CA LEU A 53 -1.41 -18.84 -20.00
C LEU A 53 -2.40 -19.43 -20.99
N ARG A 54 -2.70 -18.68 -22.04
CA ARG A 54 -3.57 -19.09 -23.15
C ARG A 54 -2.96 -20.27 -23.89
N LYS A 55 -3.64 -21.41 -23.98
CA LYS A 55 -3.07 -22.62 -24.61
C LYS A 55 -2.69 -22.45 -26.07
N ASP A 56 -3.49 -21.68 -26.78
CA ASP A 56 -3.36 -21.39 -28.21
C ASP A 56 -2.18 -20.46 -28.49
N ILE A 57 -1.72 -19.72 -27.49
CA ILE A 57 -0.56 -18.83 -27.57
C ILE A 57 0.65 -19.44 -26.87
N TYR A 58 0.45 -20.22 -25.80
CA TYR A 58 1.49 -20.61 -24.87
C TYR A 58 1.74 -22.12 -24.72
N THR A 59 3.02 -22.51 -24.88
CA THR A 59 3.51 -23.88 -24.72
C THR A 59 3.84 -24.22 -23.26
N SER A 60 3.99 -25.52 -22.98
CA SER A 60 4.46 -26.02 -21.70
C SER A 60 5.88 -25.57 -21.32
N LYS A 61 6.77 -25.35 -22.31
CA LYS A 61 8.13 -24.87 -22.04
C LYS A 61 8.13 -23.47 -21.42
N ASP A 62 7.22 -22.62 -21.86
CA ASP A 62 7.14 -21.26 -21.35
C ASP A 62 6.39 -21.16 -20.04
N ALA A 63 5.42 -22.06 -19.80
CA ALA A 63 4.88 -22.24 -18.46
C ALA A 63 5.99 -22.64 -17.47
N ALA A 64 6.91 -23.51 -17.89
CA ALA A 64 8.08 -23.88 -17.09
C ALA A 64 9.06 -22.70 -16.91
N ALA A 65 9.34 -21.93 -17.97
CA ALA A 65 10.20 -20.74 -17.91
C ALA A 65 9.60 -19.65 -16.99
N TRP A 66 8.31 -19.35 -17.15
CA TRP A 66 7.58 -18.43 -16.26
C TRP A 66 7.64 -18.88 -14.80
N ARG A 67 7.43 -20.18 -14.55
CA ARG A 67 7.51 -20.75 -13.19
C ARG A 67 8.93 -20.65 -12.61
N TYR A 68 9.96 -20.91 -13.41
CA TYR A 68 11.36 -20.77 -12.99
C TYR A 68 11.66 -19.33 -12.60
N ILE A 69 11.31 -18.37 -13.46
CA ILE A 69 11.56 -16.95 -13.22
C ILE A 69 10.78 -16.46 -11.99
N LEU A 70 9.51 -16.85 -11.84
CA LEU A 70 8.73 -16.50 -10.67
C LEU A 70 9.37 -17.05 -9.38
N LYS A 71 9.91 -18.27 -9.41
CA LYS A 71 10.66 -18.82 -8.27
C LYS A 71 11.91 -18.01 -7.96
N GLU A 72 12.70 -17.64 -8.98
CA GLU A 72 13.90 -16.81 -8.80
C GLU A 72 13.55 -15.41 -8.26
N MET A 73 12.52 -14.77 -8.81
CA MET A 73 12.04 -13.47 -8.33
C MET A 73 11.56 -13.57 -6.87
N ILE A 74 10.79 -14.61 -6.53
CA ILE A 74 10.35 -14.84 -5.16
C ILE A 74 11.54 -15.14 -4.25
N ALA A 75 12.52 -15.93 -4.68
CA ALA A 75 13.71 -16.23 -3.90
C ALA A 75 14.50 -14.96 -3.60
N ASN A 76 14.72 -14.10 -4.60
CA ASN A 76 15.39 -12.81 -4.43
C ASN A 76 14.60 -11.84 -3.54
N VAL A 77 13.27 -11.80 -3.70
CA VAL A 77 12.39 -11.01 -2.81
C VAL A 77 12.35 -11.59 -1.39
N GLN A 78 12.56 -12.89 -1.21
CA GLN A 78 12.63 -13.54 0.10
C GLN A 78 13.99 -13.38 0.78
N THR A 79 15.08 -13.18 0.02
CA THR A 79 16.39 -12.82 0.58
C THR A 79 16.42 -11.39 1.08
N GLU A 80 15.59 -10.51 0.53
CA GLU A 80 15.39 -9.17 1.06
C GLU A 80 14.33 -9.15 2.16
N THR A 81 14.61 -8.49 3.27
CA THR A 81 13.58 -8.24 4.29
C THR A 81 12.48 -7.36 3.68
N PRO A 82 11.20 -7.75 3.74
CA PRO A 82 10.11 -6.91 3.26
C PRO A 82 10.20 -5.53 3.89
N LYS A 83 10.31 -4.50 3.04
CA LYS A 83 10.34 -3.11 3.49
C LYS A 83 8.92 -2.63 3.76
N GLU A 84 8.73 -1.99 4.89
CA GLU A 84 7.48 -1.32 5.22
C GLU A 84 7.42 0.02 4.48
N MET A 85 6.20 0.57 4.31
CA MET A 85 5.99 1.85 3.61
C MET A 85 6.89 2.97 4.14
N LEU A 86 7.04 3.05 5.46
CA LEU A 86 7.81 4.12 6.08
C LEU A 86 9.32 3.96 5.91
N ASP A 87 9.82 2.81 5.47
CA ASP A 87 11.25 2.60 5.16
C ASP A 87 11.66 3.30 3.87
N PHE A 88 10.68 3.70 3.05
CA PHE A 88 10.87 4.49 1.84
C PHE A 88 10.99 5.99 2.09
N LEU A 89 10.84 6.44 3.35
CA LEU A 89 11.01 7.85 3.71
C LEU A 89 12.50 8.25 3.76
N LEU A 90 12.74 9.54 3.54
CA LEU A 90 14.05 10.16 3.69
C LEU A 90 14.41 10.23 5.19
N PRO A 91 15.67 9.88 5.55
CA PRO A 91 16.16 10.05 6.92
C PRO A 91 16.03 11.50 7.41
N LYS A 92 15.78 11.68 8.72
CA LYS A 92 15.55 13.00 9.34
C LYS A 92 16.73 13.97 9.18
N ASP A 93 17.93 13.43 9.11
CA ASP A 93 19.19 14.12 8.93
C ASP A 93 19.58 14.32 7.46
N SER A 94 18.80 13.79 6.50
CA SER A 94 19.10 13.87 5.08
C SER A 94 19.03 15.33 4.56
N PRO A 95 20.07 15.82 3.87
CA PRO A 95 20.01 17.12 3.17
C PRO A 95 18.88 17.17 2.13
N LEU A 96 18.56 16.03 1.50
CA LEU A 96 17.46 15.93 0.54
C LEU A 96 16.12 16.18 1.21
N LEU A 97 15.92 15.69 2.44
CA LEU A 97 14.68 15.94 3.19
C LEU A 97 14.49 17.44 3.41
N ARG A 98 15.54 18.14 3.85
CA ARG A 98 15.50 19.59 4.07
C ARG A 98 15.18 20.33 2.77
N LYS A 99 15.92 20.04 1.69
CA LYS A 99 15.70 20.64 0.35
C LYS A 99 14.23 20.51 -0.08
N TRP A 100 13.66 19.32 0.00
CA TRP A 100 12.29 19.07 -0.45
C TRP A 100 11.23 19.63 0.51
N MET A 101 11.52 19.70 1.81
CA MET A 101 10.68 20.40 2.77
C MET A 101 10.65 21.90 2.51
N ASP A 102 11.80 22.53 2.32
CA ASP A 102 11.90 23.97 2.05
C ASP A 102 11.15 24.31 0.76
N LYS A 103 11.31 23.48 -0.28
CA LYS A 103 10.55 23.60 -1.53
C LYS A 103 9.05 23.43 -1.31
N ALA A 104 8.62 22.43 -0.52
CA ALA A 104 7.21 22.24 -0.21
C ALA A 104 6.60 23.42 0.56
N VAL A 105 7.36 24.05 1.47
CA VAL A 105 6.95 25.24 2.22
C VAL A 105 6.89 26.47 1.30
N ALA A 106 7.88 26.65 0.41
CA ALA A 106 7.93 27.74 -0.55
C ALA A 106 6.76 27.68 -1.55
N ASP A 107 6.48 26.48 -2.07
CA ASP A 107 5.39 26.23 -3.02
C ASP A 107 4.01 26.18 -2.33
N GLY A 108 3.98 25.99 -1.02
CA GLY A 108 2.82 25.56 -0.24
C GLY A 108 2.57 26.39 1.01
N ARG A 109 2.22 27.66 0.84
CA ARG A 109 1.32 28.35 1.77
C ARG A 109 0.09 28.84 1.00
N PRO A 110 -1.10 28.23 1.19
CA PRO A 110 -2.29 29.06 1.14
C PRO A 110 -2.09 30.16 2.18
N LYS A 111 -2.14 31.43 1.77
CA LYS A 111 -2.33 32.52 2.72
C LYS A 111 -3.52 32.12 3.57
N SER A 112 -3.35 32.11 4.89
CA SER A 112 -4.46 32.08 5.84
C SER A 112 -5.42 33.21 5.45
N THR A 113 -6.41 32.92 4.60
CA THR A 113 -7.52 33.83 4.38
C THR A 113 -8.37 33.71 5.63
N ALA A 114 -8.30 34.75 6.45
CA ALA A 114 -9.12 34.90 7.63
C ALA A 114 -10.58 34.54 7.32
N SER A 115 -11.13 33.65 8.14
CA SER A 115 -12.55 33.47 8.47
C SER A 115 -13.57 34.11 7.52
N VAL A 116 -13.95 33.35 6.48
CA VAL A 116 -15.29 33.45 5.90
C VAL A 116 -16.12 32.36 6.60
N GLY A 117 -17.37 32.67 6.98
CA GLY A 117 -18.19 31.89 7.92
C GLY A 117 -18.25 30.38 7.68
N LYS A 118 -18.65 29.63 8.72
CA LYS A 118 -18.77 28.16 8.70
C LYS A 118 -19.50 27.70 7.43
N THR A 119 -18.79 27.03 6.54
CA THR A 119 -19.37 26.47 5.33
C THR A 119 -20.21 25.23 5.67
N ALA A 120 -21.11 24.81 4.77
CA ALA A 120 -21.84 23.56 4.96
C ALA A 120 -20.90 22.35 5.14
N ALA A 121 -19.76 22.36 4.45
CA ALA A 121 -18.72 21.35 4.60
C ALA A 121 -18.08 21.37 5.99
N ASP A 122 -17.95 22.55 6.62
CA ASP A 122 -17.44 22.68 7.99
C ASP A 122 -18.35 22.03 9.03
N LEU A 123 -19.66 22.18 8.85
CA LEU A 123 -20.66 21.58 9.72
C LEU A 123 -20.71 20.05 9.52
N GLU A 124 -20.61 19.58 8.27
CA GLU A 124 -20.64 18.16 7.96
C GLU A 124 -19.47 17.39 8.60
N TRP A 125 -18.24 17.90 8.51
CA TRP A 125 -17.10 17.21 9.13
C TRP A 125 -17.21 17.21 10.66
N GLN A 126 -17.69 18.30 11.26
CA GLN A 126 -17.88 18.39 12.71
C GLN A 126 -18.89 17.35 13.21
N LEU A 127 -20.01 17.18 12.49
CA LEU A 127 -21.01 16.16 12.81
C LEU A 127 -20.44 14.75 12.70
N HIS A 128 -19.75 14.43 11.60
CA HIS A 128 -19.12 13.12 11.42
C HIS A 128 -18.06 12.84 12.49
N SER A 129 -17.29 13.86 12.88
CA SER A 129 -16.30 13.74 13.95
C SER A 129 -16.96 13.48 15.29
N ALA A 130 -17.98 14.26 15.65
CA ALA A 130 -18.71 14.10 16.90
C ALA A 130 -19.29 12.69 17.03
N GLN A 131 -19.93 12.17 15.98
CA GLN A 131 -20.44 10.81 15.93
C GLN A 131 -19.33 9.78 16.11
N LEU A 132 -18.22 9.90 15.38
CA LEU A 132 -17.12 8.94 15.48
C LEU A 132 -16.47 8.98 16.88
N ARG A 133 -16.30 10.16 17.46
CA ARG A 133 -15.79 10.35 18.82
C ARG A 133 -16.71 9.73 19.88
N GLU A 134 -18.01 9.86 19.72
CA GLU A 134 -19.02 9.20 20.57
C GLU A 134 -18.88 7.67 20.50
N THR A 135 -18.79 7.09 19.29
CA THR A 135 -18.59 5.63 19.14
C THR A 135 -17.28 5.13 19.76
N LEU A 136 -16.26 5.99 19.83
CA LEU A 136 -14.97 5.71 20.44
C LEU A 136 -14.93 6.01 21.94
N GLY A 137 -15.99 6.60 22.52
CA GLY A 137 -16.06 6.98 23.92
C GLY A 137 -15.09 8.10 24.31
N ILE A 138 -14.76 9.01 23.38
CA ILE A 138 -13.82 10.12 23.62
C ILE A 138 -14.53 11.48 23.54
N SER A 139 -14.10 12.43 24.38
CA SER A 139 -14.62 13.81 24.35
C SER A 139 -14.34 14.48 23.00
N VAL A 140 -15.24 15.37 22.58
CA VAL A 140 -15.07 16.26 21.42
C VAL A 140 -13.81 17.12 21.55
N SER A 141 -13.43 17.50 22.77
CA SER A 141 -12.22 18.31 23.03
C SER A 141 -10.93 17.49 23.19
N SER A 142 -11.00 16.16 23.10
CA SER A 142 -9.85 15.29 23.35
C SER A 142 -8.81 15.41 22.25
N LYS A 143 -7.57 15.75 22.63
CA LYS A 143 -6.40 15.90 21.73
C LYS A 143 -5.37 14.80 21.97
N ILE A 144 -5.70 13.59 21.53
CA ILE A 144 -4.94 12.36 21.81
C ILE A 144 -3.55 12.38 21.19
N TRP A 145 -3.41 13.01 20.03
CA TRP A 145 -2.17 13.12 19.29
C TRP A 145 -1.66 14.57 19.25
N THR A 146 -2.50 15.50 18.82
CA THR A 146 -2.12 16.91 18.61
C THR A 146 -1.86 17.68 19.90
N GLY A 147 -2.36 17.17 21.04
CA GLY A 147 -2.17 17.77 22.36
C GLY A 147 -0.82 17.43 23.00
N LYS A 148 -0.01 16.55 22.40
CA LYS A 148 1.29 16.16 22.92
C LYS A 148 2.30 17.30 22.78
N SER A 149 3.13 17.53 23.80
CA SER A 149 4.22 18.53 23.74
C SER A 149 5.26 18.24 22.64
N SER A 150 5.38 16.97 22.25
CA SER A 150 6.25 16.53 21.16
C SER A 150 5.69 16.79 19.78
N PHE A 151 4.38 17.05 19.63
CA PHE A 151 3.75 17.25 18.33
C PHE A 151 4.23 18.55 17.67
N LYS A 152 4.65 18.43 16.41
CA LYS A 152 5.11 19.52 15.57
C LYS A 152 4.30 19.64 14.28
N GLY A 153 3.79 18.53 13.74
CA GLY A 153 2.93 18.54 12.56
C GLY A 153 3.57 19.17 11.32
N TRP A 154 4.83 18.88 11.02
CA TRP A 154 5.57 19.60 9.98
C TRP A 154 4.93 19.45 8.59
N GLY A 155 4.74 20.60 7.92
CA GLY A 155 4.12 20.70 6.59
C GLY A 155 2.59 20.61 6.59
N LEU A 156 1.93 20.35 7.72
CA LEU A 156 0.47 20.32 7.80
C LEU A 156 -0.14 21.72 7.83
N SER A 157 -1.29 21.87 7.19
CA SER A 157 -2.21 22.96 7.51
C SER A 157 -2.90 22.61 8.83
N LEU A 158 -2.48 23.24 9.94
CA LEU A 158 -2.98 22.98 11.31
C LEU A 158 -4.41 23.49 11.53
N THR A 159 -5.30 23.28 10.57
CA THR A 159 -6.73 23.57 10.69
C THR A 159 -7.38 22.63 11.72
N ASP A 160 -8.50 23.05 12.30
CA ASP A 160 -9.25 22.23 13.26
C ASP A 160 -9.63 20.87 12.65
N ARG A 161 -10.03 20.85 11.37
CA ARG A 161 -10.37 19.62 10.64
C ARG A 161 -9.19 18.65 10.57
N VAL A 162 -8.00 19.16 10.24
CA VAL A 162 -6.80 18.32 10.11
C VAL A 162 -6.36 17.81 11.48
N GLN A 163 -6.33 18.66 12.49
CA GLN A 163 -5.98 18.26 13.85
C GLN A 163 -6.95 17.19 14.38
N ASP A 164 -8.25 17.40 14.20
CA ASP A 164 -9.28 16.46 14.58
C ASP A 164 -9.15 15.12 13.85
N ALA A 165 -8.87 15.12 12.54
CA ALA A 165 -8.63 13.90 11.77
C ALA A 165 -7.47 13.07 12.33
N LEU A 166 -6.39 13.72 12.78
CA LEU A 166 -5.26 13.05 13.43
C LEU A 166 -5.67 12.46 14.78
N ASP A 167 -6.36 13.24 15.61
CA ASP A 167 -6.76 12.81 16.96
C ASP A 167 -7.75 11.65 16.93
N VAL A 168 -8.77 11.73 16.08
CA VAL A 168 -9.79 10.70 15.92
C VAL A 168 -9.19 9.41 15.34
N THR A 169 -8.29 9.53 14.37
CA THR A 169 -7.62 8.35 13.80
C THR A 169 -6.70 7.69 14.83
N ALA A 170 -5.93 8.48 15.60
CA ALA A 170 -5.12 7.95 16.69
C ALA A 170 -5.99 7.24 17.74
N ALA A 171 -7.11 7.84 18.14
CA ALA A 171 -8.08 7.25 19.05
C ALA A 171 -8.59 5.89 18.54
N ASN A 172 -9.02 5.86 17.29
CA ASN A 172 -9.55 4.65 16.65
C ASN A 172 -8.50 3.54 16.54
N ILE A 173 -7.21 3.86 16.42
CA ILE A 173 -6.15 2.84 16.39
C ILE A 173 -5.86 2.34 17.80
N LEU A 174 -5.75 3.25 18.76
CA LEU A 174 -5.43 2.93 20.15
C LEU A 174 -6.57 2.16 20.85
N SER A 175 -7.83 2.37 20.44
CA SER A 175 -9.00 1.68 21.01
C SER A 175 -9.08 0.19 20.65
N ARG A 176 -8.37 -0.29 19.61
CA ARG A 176 -8.56 -1.64 19.03
C ARG A 176 -8.15 -2.82 19.92
N LYS A 177 -7.66 -2.61 21.15
CA LYS A 177 -7.20 -3.65 22.09
C LYS A 177 -6.30 -4.73 21.45
N VAL A 178 -5.54 -4.37 20.42
CA VAL A 178 -4.55 -5.26 19.79
C VAL A 178 -3.23 -5.14 20.55
N LYS A 179 -2.42 -6.19 20.58
CA LYS A 179 -1.04 -6.09 21.08
C LYS A 179 -0.28 -5.03 20.28
N ASN A 180 0.52 -4.21 20.96
CA ASN A 180 1.38 -3.18 20.37
C ASN A 180 0.64 -2.08 19.58
N THR A 181 -0.55 -1.66 20.02
CA THR A 181 -1.31 -0.55 19.39
C THR A 181 -0.50 0.72 19.23
N SER A 182 0.37 1.07 20.20
CA SER A 182 1.26 2.24 20.08
C SER A 182 2.25 2.12 18.92
N ALA A 183 2.85 0.93 18.72
CA ALA A 183 3.73 0.69 17.58
C ALA A 183 2.94 0.68 16.27
N HIS A 184 1.71 0.16 16.29
CA HIS A 184 0.84 0.21 15.12
C HIS A 184 0.50 1.65 14.72
N LEU A 185 0.18 2.51 15.68
CA LEU A 185 -0.09 3.93 15.45
C LEU A 185 1.10 4.60 14.77
N LEU A 186 2.32 4.39 15.28
CA LEU A 186 3.53 4.97 14.67
C LEU A 186 3.72 4.48 13.22
N ASN A 187 3.39 3.22 12.94
CA ASN A 187 3.46 2.67 11.58
C ASN A 187 2.26 3.06 10.68
N THR A 188 1.31 3.83 11.18
CA THR A 188 0.20 4.33 10.38
C THR A 188 0.57 5.61 9.63
N VAL A 189 0.11 5.69 8.39
CA VAL A 189 0.02 6.92 7.60
C VAL A 189 -1.45 7.23 7.39
N ILE A 190 -1.85 8.49 7.50
CA ILE A 190 -3.21 8.96 7.25
C ILE A 190 -3.20 9.98 6.11
N ASP A 191 -4.13 9.85 5.16
CA ASP A 191 -4.40 10.91 4.19
C ASP A 191 -5.35 11.95 4.82
N VAL A 192 -4.81 13.08 5.24
CA VAL A 192 -5.57 14.18 5.86
C VAL A 192 -6.34 15.01 4.83
N SER A 193 -6.11 14.82 3.52
CA SER A 193 -6.89 15.50 2.47
C SER A 193 -8.33 14.99 2.37
N GLN A 194 -8.60 13.80 2.91
CA GLN A 194 -9.87 13.11 2.79
C GLN A 194 -10.75 13.32 4.04
N SER A 195 -12.03 12.94 3.93
CA SER A 195 -12.91 12.88 5.10
C SER A 195 -12.54 11.72 6.01
N ILE A 196 -12.62 11.95 7.34
CA ILE A 196 -12.36 10.95 8.38
C ILE A 196 -13.20 9.68 8.23
N THR A 197 -14.40 9.80 7.64
CA THR A 197 -15.32 8.67 7.46
C THR A 197 -14.83 7.65 6.44
N ARG A 198 -13.92 8.05 5.52
CA ARG A 198 -13.37 7.16 4.49
C ARG A 198 -12.32 6.19 5.05
N GLY A 199 -11.83 6.40 6.27
CA GLY A 199 -10.83 5.54 6.88
C GLY A 199 -9.53 5.46 6.07
N THR A 200 -9.12 6.58 5.47
CA THR A 200 -7.99 6.66 4.53
C THR A 200 -6.66 6.68 5.26
N CYS A 201 -6.34 5.55 5.90
CA CYS A 201 -5.08 5.33 6.58
C CYS A 201 -4.50 3.95 6.25
N THR A 202 -3.22 3.76 6.55
CA THR A 202 -2.55 2.45 6.43
C THR A 202 -3.30 1.43 7.28
N LYS A 203 -3.71 0.33 6.63
CA LYS A 203 -4.37 -0.78 7.31
C LYS A 203 -3.36 -1.56 8.14
N GLN A 204 -3.85 -2.39 9.06
CA GLN A 204 -3.00 -3.31 9.83
C GLN A 204 -2.17 -4.27 8.96
N SER A 205 -2.57 -4.47 7.70
CA SER A 205 -1.80 -5.24 6.72
C SER A 205 -0.59 -4.49 6.14
N GLY A 206 -0.31 -3.25 6.56
CA GLY A 206 0.73 -2.39 5.98
C GLY A 206 0.34 -1.75 4.64
N VAL A 207 -0.84 -2.05 4.12
CA VAL A 207 -1.32 -1.53 2.84
C VAL A 207 -1.99 -0.18 3.04
N HIS A 208 -1.51 0.82 2.32
CA HIS A 208 -2.15 2.14 2.23
C HIS A 208 -3.06 2.21 1.00
N PRO A 209 -4.17 2.97 1.05
CA PRO A 209 -4.98 3.30 -0.12
C PRO A 209 -4.17 3.96 -1.25
N CYS A 210 -4.76 3.98 -2.46
CA CYS A 210 -4.16 4.62 -3.63
C CYS A 210 -3.88 6.11 -3.37
N PHE A 211 -2.74 6.60 -3.86
CA PHE A 211 -2.42 8.02 -3.83
C PHE A 211 -3.22 8.76 -4.89
N THR A 212 -3.76 9.92 -4.52
CA THR A 212 -4.49 10.81 -5.41
C THR A 212 -3.67 12.06 -5.70
N THR A 213 -4.07 12.83 -6.71
CA THR A 213 -3.41 14.10 -7.06
C THR A 213 -3.49 15.17 -5.96
N SER A 214 -4.38 14.98 -4.97
CA SER A 214 -4.57 15.84 -3.81
C SER A 214 -4.16 15.20 -2.48
N SER A 215 -3.57 14.00 -2.49
CA SER A 215 -3.24 13.29 -1.25
C SER A 215 -2.28 14.09 -0.37
N GLU A 216 -2.59 14.14 0.92
CA GLU A 216 -1.77 14.76 1.96
C GLU A 216 -1.54 13.75 3.06
N LEU A 217 -0.43 13.02 2.95
CA LEU A 217 -0.16 11.88 3.81
C LEU A 217 0.65 12.30 5.03
N TYR A 218 0.12 12.10 6.23
CA TYR A 218 0.81 12.36 7.48
C TYR A 218 1.30 11.04 8.10
N SER A 219 2.57 11.02 8.53
CA SER A 219 3.16 9.91 9.29
C SER A 219 3.18 10.22 10.78
N TYR A 220 2.58 9.36 11.60
CA TYR A 220 2.66 9.47 13.07
C TYR A 220 4.08 9.23 13.60
N ARG A 221 4.90 8.41 12.93
CA ARG A 221 6.29 8.17 13.32
C ARG A 221 7.20 9.36 13.06
N GLU A 222 7.04 9.98 11.89
CA GLU A 222 7.89 11.09 11.48
C GLU A 222 7.36 12.46 11.92
N ASP A 223 6.10 12.53 12.35
CA ASP A 223 5.39 13.75 12.76
C ASP A 223 5.43 14.86 11.71
N ARG A 224 5.20 14.47 10.45
CA ARG A 224 5.24 15.35 9.29
C ARG A 224 4.45 14.79 8.13
N LEU A 225 4.17 15.65 7.15
CA LEU A 225 3.74 15.21 5.83
C LEU A 225 4.85 14.40 5.13
N ILE A 226 4.44 13.33 4.47
CA ILE A 226 5.23 12.59 3.51
C ILE A 226 5.33 13.44 2.25
N LEU A 227 6.55 13.63 1.78
CA LEU A 227 6.84 14.45 0.61
C LEU A 227 6.48 13.71 -0.67
N ALA A 228 6.14 14.45 -1.73
CA ALA A 228 5.81 13.85 -3.02
C ALA A 228 6.94 12.97 -3.59
N ILE A 229 8.21 13.33 -3.36
CA ILE A 229 9.36 12.52 -3.74
C ILE A 229 9.43 11.18 -2.97
N GLU A 230 9.02 11.17 -1.70
CA GLU A 230 8.94 9.95 -0.90
C GLU A 230 7.77 9.08 -1.33
N MET A 231 6.65 9.68 -1.73
CA MET A 231 5.52 8.96 -2.32
C MET A 231 5.92 8.26 -3.63
N LEU A 232 6.73 8.91 -4.49
CA LEU A 232 7.30 8.26 -5.67
C LEU A 232 8.20 7.08 -5.28
N ALA A 233 9.02 7.22 -4.25
CA ALA A 233 9.84 6.13 -3.73
C ALA A 233 8.99 4.95 -3.22
N ILE A 234 7.87 5.22 -2.54
CA ILE A 234 6.90 4.19 -2.13
C ILE A 234 6.28 3.49 -3.35
N LEU A 235 6.04 4.21 -4.45
CA LEU A 235 5.58 3.63 -5.72
C LEU A 235 6.67 2.84 -6.46
N GLY A 236 7.91 2.83 -5.95
CA GLY A 236 9.04 2.08 -6.48
C GLY A 236 9.98 2.89 -7.37
N TYR A 237 9.79 4.20 -7.50
CA TYR A 237 10.68 5.07 -8.27
C TYR A 237 11.98 5.35 -7.49
N PRO A 238 13.14 5.49 -8.17
CA PRO A 238 14.40 5.80 -7.50
C PRO A 238 14.37 7.19 -6.86
N ARG A 239 15.00 7.33 -5.70
CA ARG A 239 15.08 8.62 -4.98
C ARG A 239 15.97 9.63 -5.72
N GLU A 240 16.90 9.11 -6.50
CA GLU A 240 17.88 9.83 -7.30
C GLU A 240 17.31 10.26 -8.66
N MET A 241 15.99 10.11 -8.88
CA MET A 241 15.36 10.58 -10.10
C MET A 241 15.57 12.09 -10.28
N ILE A 242 15.92 12.49 -11.50
CA ILE A 242 16.13 13.88 -11.84
C ILE A 242 14.77 14.54 -11.97
N ILE A 243 14.43 15.39 -10.99
CA ILE A 243 13.28 16.29 -11.06
C ILE A 243 13.78 17.66 -11.51
N PRO A 244 13.22 18.26 -12.57
CA PRO A 244 13.54 19.62 -12.98
C PRO A 244 13.41 20.61 -11.80
N GLU A 245 14.32 21.59 -11.70
CA GLU A 245 14.36 22.49 -10.54
C GLU A 245 13.11 23.38 -10.43
N ASP A 246 12.55 23.74 -11.59
CA ASP A 246 11.33 24.52 -11.78
C ASP A 246 10.05 23.72 -11.50
N PHE A 247 10.15 22.40 -11.34
CA PHE A 247 9.00 21.55 -11.05
C PHE A 247 8.46 21.83 -9.64
N THR A 248 7.27 22.41 -9.53
CA THR A 248 6.66 22.73 -8.24
C THR A 248 6.24 21.47 -7.49
N ASN A 249 6.17 21.55 -6.16
CA ASN A 249 5.64 20.50 -5.30
C ASN A 249 4.21 20.10 -5.69
N ARG A 250 3.40 21.06 -6.17
CA ARG A 250 2.05 20.80 -6.70
C ARG A 250 2.09 19.94 -7.96
N GLN A 251 2.98 20.24 -8.90
CA GLN A 251 3.18 19.42 -10.10
C GLN A 251 3.70 18.02 -9.72
N LEU A 252 4.59 17.94 -8.72
CA LEU A 252 5.10 16.66 -8.24
C LEU A 252 4.00 15.81 -7.57
N LYS A 253 3.12 16.40 -6.74
CA LYS A 253 1.94 15.72 -6.19
C LYS A 253 0.99 15.24 -7.29
N ARG A 254 0.75 16.06 -8.32
CA ARG A 254 -0.05 15.66 -9.49
C ARG A 254 0.59 14.49 -10.24
N LEU A 255 1.91 14.49 -10.40
CA LEU A 255 2.64 13.37 -10.99
C LEU A 255 2.41 12.10 -10.17
N VAL A 256 2.61 12.14 -8.86
CA VAL A 256 2.38 10.99 -7.96
C VAL A 256 0.99 10.40 -8.14
N GLY A 257 -0.06 11.21 -8.09
CA GLY A 257 -1.44 10.74 -8.18
C GLY A 257 -1.84 10.17 -9.55
N ASN A 258 -1.09 10.49 -10.61
CA ASN A 258 -1.30 9.97 -11.96
C ASN A 258 -0.33 8.84 -12.34
N THR A 259 0.60 8.50 -11.45
CA THR A 259 1.66 7.53 -11.71
C THR A 259 1.20 6.11 -11.38
N ILE A 260 1.69 5.13 -12.15
CA ILE A 260 1.53 3.70 -11.86
C ILE A 260 2.67 3.21 -10.97
N SER A 261 2.40 2.29 -10.05
CA SER A 261 3.48 1.65 -9.27
C SER A 261 4.48 0.95 -10.20
N LEU A 262 5.77 1.28 -10.05
CA LEU A 262 6.83 0.81 -10.94
C LEU A 262 6.97 -0.72 -10.96
N PRO A 263 6.83 -1.46 -9.83
CA PRO A 263 6.74 -2.92 -9.85
C PRO A 263 5.62 -3.46 -10.75
N CYS A 264 4.43 -2.84 -10.74
CA CYS A 264 3.32 -3.26 -11.60
C CYS A 264 3.65 -3.06 -13.09
N LEU A 265 4.22 -1.89 -13.42
CA LEU A 265 4.67 -1.58 -14.79
C LEU A 265 5.79 -2.52 -15.26
N GLY A 266 6.77 -2.80 -14.40
CA GLY A 266 7.85 -3.74 -14.66
C GLY A 266 7.34 -5.15 -14.96
N MET A 267 6.37 -5.64 -14.18
CA MET A 267 5.73 -6.94 -14.43
C MET A 267 5.00 -6.98 -15.79
N MET A 268 4.36 -5.89 -16.19
CA MET A 268 3.69 -5.79 -17.48
C MET A 268 4.69 -5.83 -18.64
N PHE A 269 5.74 -5.00 -18.62
CA PHE A 269 6.78 -5.01 -19.66
C PHE A 269 7.51 -6.34 -19.74
N TRP A 270 7.80 -6.93 -18.59
CA TRP A 270 8.40 -8.27 -18.54
C TRP A 270 7.50 -9.31 -19.21
N SER A 271 6.20 -9.29 -18.91
CA SER A 271 5.22 -10.17 -19.55
C SER A 271 5.19 -9.99 -21.07
N PHE A 272 5.28 -8.74 -21.57
CA PHE A 272 5.41 -8.47 -23.01
C PHE A 272 6.70 -9.03 -23.62
N GLN A 273 7.83 -8.93 -22.94
CA GLN A 273 9.10 -9.48 -23.44
C GLN A 273 9.07 -11.01 -23.53
N VAL A 274 8.47 -11.68 -22.54
CA VAL A 274 8.25 -13.13 -22.57
C VAL A 274 7.37 -13.51 -23.76
N MET A 275 6.32 -12.74 -24.05
CA MET A 275 5.48 -12.96 -25.24
C MET A 275 6.23 -12.71 -26.55
N ARG A 276 7.03 -11.64 -26.64
CA ARG A 276 7.70 -11.21 -27.88
C ARG A 276 8.79 -12.18 -28.34
N ARG A 277 9.54 -12.78 -27.41
CA ARG A 277 10.61 -13.75 -27.76
C ARG A 277 10.08 -14.97 -28.53
N ARG A 278 8.78 -15.24 -28.51
CA ARG A 278 8.17 -16.29 -29.34
C ARG A 278 7.74 -15.88 -30.73
N ALA A 279 7.42 -14.61 -30.97
CA ALA A 279 6.97 -14.16 -32.28
C ALA A 279 8.07 -14.26 -33.36
N PHE A 280 9.34 -14.39 -32.95
CA PHE A 280 10.49 -14.61 -33.83
C PHE A 280 10.94 -16.08 -33.91
N GLU A 281 10.41 -16.97 -33.07
CA GLU A 281 10.70 -18.41 -33.10
C GLU A 281 9.60 -19.22 -33.82
N ALA A 282 8.53 -18.57 -34.29
CA ALA A 282 7.57 -19.20 -35.20
C ALA A 282 8.26 -19.38 -36.57
N PRO A 283 8.41 -20.61 -37.08
CA PRO A 283 9.03 -20.84 -38.37
C PRO A 283 8.22 -20.15 -39.48
N ALA A 284 8.94 -19.54 -40.41
CA ALA A 284 8.41 -19.00 -41.65
C ALA A 284 7.93 -20.14 -42.57
N GLU A 285 6.85 -20.81 -42.20
CA GLU A 285 6.17 -21.75 -43.09
C GLU A 285 4.67 -21.48 -43.04
N MET A 286 4.23 -20.62 -43.95
CA MET A 286 3.03 -20.81 -44.78
C MET A 286 3.16 -19.98 -46.05
N GLY A 287 4.23 -20.24 -46.80
CA GLY A 287 4.28 -20.03 -48.25
C GLY A 287 4.25 -21.41 -48.89
N GLY A 288 3.12 -21.79 -49.48
CA GLY A 288 2.97 -23.09 -50.13
C GLY A 288 1.53 -23.54 -50.28
N ASN A 289 0.81 -22.89 -51.20
CA ASN A 289 -0.16 -23.55 -52.10
C ASN A 289 -0.13 -22.79 -53.42
#